data_AF-M2XHB9-F1
#
_entry.id   AF-M2XHB9-F1
#
_cell.length_a   1.000
_cell.length_b   1.000
_cell.length_c   1.000
_cell.angle_alpha   90.00
_cell.angle_beta   90.00
_cell.angle_gamma   90.00
#
_symmetry.space_group_name_H-M   'P 1'
#
loop_
_entity.id
_entity.type
_entity.pdbx_description
1 polymer ?
#
loop_
_entity_poly.entity_id
_entity_poly.type
_entity_poly.pdbx_seq_one_letter_code
_entity_poly.pdbx_strand_id
1 'polypeptide(L)'
;MTPPARIGLFGLLGSGNLGNDGSFEAVLGYLRAEHPGAALSVMCGGPEIVASRYGLETTALNWYEGEYRTASGPLSIALKGFGKLVDIFRTIAWVRRQDVVIVPGMGVLESTLPLRPWGFPYALLLLSASGRLVGTKVALVSVGANVSTQRVTRSIIRWAARLATFRSYRDEPSRDAMRTMGVDVTDDRVYPDLAFALPTPSEPVVPRSVGVGVMAYHGGNDDRARADAIYESYVDNMTRFIAGLVADGRPVRLFIGDRADEQVVDEIMRELDSPLITAAETSTLDDVLRAMSAVETVVATRYHNVLCALKLAKPTLSVGYARKNEVLMTTLGLGEFCQSAREIDVDALVRQFAELESRAGELTEIAAKRGAEQARLLEAQFAELSAAFLPMGVR
;
A
#
# COMPACT_ATOMS: atom_id res chain seq x y z
N MET A 1 26.42 10.81 27.29
CA MET A 1 25.84 10.09 26.14
C MET A 1 24.65 10.90 25.66
N THR A 2 24.59 11.27 24.38
CA THR A 2 23.42 11.93 23.80
C THR A 2 22.22 11.00 23.92
N PRO A 3 21.04 11.47 24.34
CA PRO A 3 19.85 10.62 24.40
C PRO A 3 19.54 10.05 23.01
N PRO A 4 18.96 8.83 22.94
CA PRO A 4 18.61 8.21 21.67
C PRO A 4 17.58 9.06 20.92
N ALA A 5 17.71 9.13 19.60
CA ALA A 5 16.72 9.79 18.75
C ALA A 5 15.36 9.11 18.89
N ARG A 6 14.29 9.88 19.09
CA ARG A 6 12.93 9.37 19.23
C ARG A 6 12.20 9.52 17.90
N ILE A 7 11.88 8.39 17.28
CA ILE A 7 11.28 8.33 15.95
C ILE A 7 9.89 7.73 16.07
N GLY A 8 8.89 8.51 15.66
CA GLY A 8 7.51 8.07 15.54
C GLY A 8 7.21 7.50 14.15
N LEU A 9 6.46 6.41 14.06
CA LEU A 9 5.85 5.93 12.82
C LEU A 9 4.34 6.12 12.90
N PHE A 10 3.72 6.61 11.82
CA PHE A 10 2.30 6.98 11.82
C PHE A 10 1.58 6.50 10.57
N GLY A 11 0.41 5.87 10.72
CA GLY A 11 -0.38 5.43 9.55
C GLY A 11 -1.51 4.44 9.87
N LEU A 12 -2.20 3.96 8.83
CA LEU A 12 -3.10 2.80 8.92
C LEU A 12 -2.27 1.50 8.86
N LEU A 13 -1.44 1.32 9.89
CA LEU A 13 -0.54 0.19 10.07
C LEU A 13 -1.20 -0.84 10.98
N GLY A 14 -1.04 -2.13 10.66
CA GLY A 14 -1.71 -3.24 11.33
C GLY A 14 -3.22 -3.29 11.08
N SER A 15 -3.74 -2.59 10.06
CA SER A 15 -5.19 -2.52 9.81
C SER A 15 -5.72 -3.64 8.89
N GLY A 16 -4.87 -4.59 8.51
CA GLY A 16 -5.22 -5.71 7.61
C GLY A 16 -4.92 -5.47 6.13
N ASN A 17 -4.40 -4.29 5.77
CA ASN A 17 -3.93 -4.01 4.41
C ASN A 17 -2.45 -4.35 4.29
N LEU A 18 -2.12 -5.46 3.63
CA LEU A 18 -0.76 -6.00 3.58
C LEU A 18 0.23 -5.04 2.92
N GLY A 19 -0.24 -4.21 1.99
CA GLY A 19 0.58 -3.22 1.31
C GLY A 19 1.08 -2.08 2.22
N ASN A 20 0.17 -1.52 3.02
CA ASN A 20 0.54 -0.49 3.99
C ASN A 20 1.53 -1.05 5.03
N ASP A 21 1.27 -2.27 5.49
CA ASP A 21 2.13 -2.95 6.46
C ASP A 21 3.51 -3.24 5.86
N GLY A 22 3.59 -3.61 4.58
CA GLY A 22 4.87 -3.78 3.87
C GLY A 22 5.66 -2.49 3.70
N SER A 23 5.01 -1.35 3.43
CA SER A 23 5.69 -0.03 3.42
C SER A 23 6.26 0.33 4.79
N PHE A 24 5.51 0.01 5.86
CA PHE A 24 5.98 0.17 7.23
C PHE A 24 7.15 -0.76 7.57
N GLU A 25 7.08 -2.04 7.18
CA GLU A 25 8.15 -3.03 7.39
C GLU A 25 9.44 -2.59 6.69
N ALA A 26 9.36 -2.03 5.48
CA ALA A 26 10.51 -1.51 4.77
C ALA A 26 11.21 -0.37 5.53
N VAL A 27 10.44 0.60 6.03
CA VAL A 27 10.99 1.70 6.84
C VAL A 27 11.50 1.21 8.20
N LEU A 28 10.79 0.28 8.84
CA LEU A 28 11.22 -0.32 10.11
C LEU A 28 12.53 -1.09 9.95
N GLY A 29 12.69 -1.84 8.86
CA GLY A 29 13.93 -2.54 8.52
C GLY A 29 15.09 -1.57 8.35
N TYR A 30 14.90 -0.51 7.57
CA TYR A 30 15.88 0.56 7.40
C TYR A 30 16.27 1.22 8.74
N LEU A 31 15.29 1.60 9.57
CA LEU A 31 15.56 2.24 10.85
C LEU A 31 16.32 1.32 11.81
N ARG A 32 15.98 0.03 11.84
CA ARG A 32 16.70 -0.96 12.66
C ARG A 32 18.13 -1.19 12.18
N ALA A 33 18.36 -1.14 10.87
CA ALA A 33 19.68 -1.35 10.28
C ALA A 33 20.60 -0.14 10.46
N GLU A 34 20.13 1.06 10.09
CA GLU A 34 20.97 2.26 10.02
C GLU A 34 20.89 3.13 11.29
N HIS A 35 19.83 2.98 12.09
CA HIS A 35 19.60 3.76 13.32
C HIS A 35 19.25 2.85 14.52
N PRO A 36 20.07 1.84 14.85
CA PRO A 36 19.74 0.83 15.87
C PRO A 36 19.58 1.40 17.29
N GLY A 37 20.16 2.58 17.55
CA GLY A 37 20.02 3.30 18.81
C GLY A 37 18.75 4.13 18.93
N ALA A 38 17.93 4.25 17.88
CA ALA A 38 16.72 5.06 17.93
C ALA A 38 15.62 4.41 18.76
N ALA A 39 14.94 5.22 19.59
CA ALA A 39 13.73 4.80 20.28
C ALA A 39 12.54 4.93 19.33
N LEU A 40 11.94 3.79 18.97
CA LEU A 40 10.83 3.74 18.02
C LEU A 40 9.49 3.64 18.75
N SER A 41 8.51 4.44 18.32
CA SER A 41 7.12 4.31 18.76
C SER A 41 6.16 4.49 17.58
N VAL A 42 4.97 3.91 17.66
CA VAL A 42 4.02 3.88 16.54
C VAL A 42 2.66 4.42 16.96
N MET A 43 2.06 5.29 16.15
CA MET A 43 0.65 5.68 16.27
C MET A 43 -0.11 5.16 15.05
N CYS A 44 -0.96 4.14 15.23
CA CYS A 44 -1.51 3.40 14.10
C CYS A 44 -2.93 2.88 14.28
N GLY A 45 -3.51 2.40 13.16
CA GLY A 45 -4.87 1.85 13.10
C GLY A 45 -5.05 0.48 13.75
N GLY A 46 -4.01 -0.36 13.79
CA GLY A 46 -4.01 -1.67 14.44
C GLY A 46 -2.86 -1.82 15.44
N PRO A 47 -2.90 -1.09 16.56
CA PRO A 47 -1.80 -1.06 17.54
C PRO A 47 -1.51 -2.42 18.17
N GLU A 48 -2.51 -3.27 18.41
CA GLU A 48 -2.33 -4.60 19.00
C GLU A 48 -1.51 -5.52 18.08
N ILE A 49 -1.81 -5.48 16.77
CA ILE A 49 -1.08 -6.26 15.76
C ILE A 49 0.36 -5.76 15.66
N VAL A 50 0.56 -4.43 15.60
CA VAL A 50 1.90 -3.86 15.53
C VAL A 50 2.72 -4.15 16.79
N ALA A 51 2.13 -4.04 17.98
CA ALA A 51 2.80 -4.32 19.24
C ALA A 51 3.21 -5.79 19.36
N SER A 52 2.27 -6.71 19.10
CA SER A 52 2.52 -8.16 19.22
C SER A 52 3.52 -8.67 18.18
N ARG A 53 3.45 -8.16 16.94
CA ARG A 53 4.30 -8.64 15.84
C ARG A 53 5.70 -8.03 15.85
N TYR A 54 5.83 -6.74 16.17
CA TYR A 54 7.12 -6.04 16.04
C TYR A 54 7.74 -5.61 17.37
N GLY A 55 7.05 -5.80 18.51
CA GLY A 55 7.57 -5.48 19.84
C GLY A 55 7.78 -3.98 20.09
N LEU A 56 6.91 -3.13 19.52
CA LEU A 56 7.02 -1.67 19.58
C LEU A 56 6.02 -1.05 20.57
N GLU A 57 6.35 0.12 21.13
CA GLU A 57 5.37 0.95 21.85
C GLU A 57 4.35 1.50 20.86
N THR A 58 3.08 1.14 21.02
CA THR A 58 2.01 1.54 20.10
C THR A 58 0.94 2.39 20.76
N THR A 59 0.40 3.35 20.02
CA THR A 59 -0.76 4.17 20.39
C THR A 59 -1.83 4.06 19.32
N ALA A 60 -3.09 3.86 19.71
CA ALA A 60 -4.21 3.85 18.77
C ALA A 60 -4.40 5.22 18.11
N LEU A 61 -4.55 5.23 16.77
CA LEU A 61 -4.74 6.42 15.95
C LEU A 61 -5.99 7.22 16.33
N ASN A 62 -7.08 6.51 16.62
CA ASN A 62 -8.36 7.11 17.03
C ASN A 62 -8.69 6.61 18.44
N TRP A 63 -9.18 7.50 19.32
CA TRP A 63 -9.67 7.11 20.64
C TRP A 63 -10.94 6.26 20.57
N TYR A 64 -11.76 6.48 19.54
CA TYR A 64 -13.00 5.74 19.33
C TYR A 64 -12.82 4.66 18.26
N GLU A 65 -12.77 3.39 18.68
CA GLU A 65 -12.62 2.22 17.80
C GLU A 65 -13.73 2.08 16.74
N GLY A 66 -14.92 2.66 16.99
CA GLY A 66 -16.06 2.64 16.07
C GLY A 66 -16.03 3.70 14.97
N GLU A 67 -14.91 4.38 14.74
CA GLU A 67 -14.84 5.51 13.81
C GLU A 67 -15.20 5.12 12.36
N TYR A 68 -14.80 3.91 11.96
CA TYR A 68 -15.10 3.34 10.64
C TYR A 68 -16.49 2.67 10.56
N ARG A 69 -17.16 2.41 11.69
CA ARG A 69 -18.55 1.93 11.70
C ARG A 69 -19.51 3.07 11.35
N THR A 70 -20.56 2.80 10.58
CA THR A 70 -21.62 3.78 10.26
C THR A 70 -22.26 4.24 11.57
N ALA A 71 -22.38 5.56 11.78
CA ALA A 71 -22.96 6.09 13.02
C ALA A 71 -24.48 5.84 13.02
N SER A 72 -24.96 4.96 13.88
CA SER A 72 -26.38 4.68 14.08
C SER A 72 -26.85 5.36 15.38
N GLY A 73 -27.05 6.68 15.34
CA GLY A 73 -27.76 7.43 16.39
C GLY A 73 -27.01 8.65 16.97
N PRO A 74 -27.74 9.58 17.63
CA PRO A 74 -27.21 10.86 18.11
C PRO A 74 -26.11 10.72 19.17
N LEU A 75 -26.18 9.71 20.03
CA LEU A 75 -25.12 9.41 21.02
C LEU A 75 -23.80 9.00 20.35
N SER A 76 -23.86 8.22 19.26
CA SER A 76 -22.67 7.82 18.50
C SER A 76 -22.02 9.00 17.78
N ILE A 77 -22.80 10.00 17.35
CA ILE A 77 -22.30 11.24 16.75
C ILE A 77 -21.60 12.10 17.81
N ALA A 78 -22.19 12.24 19.00
CA ALA A 78 -21.59 12.98 20.11
C ALA A 78 -20.28 12.34 20.61
N LEU A 79 -20.25 11.00 20.76
CA LEU A 79 -19.05 10.24 21.11
C LEU A 79 -17.94 10.38 20.06
N LYS A 80 -18.29 10.36 18.76
CA LYS A 80 -17.32 10.62 17.69
C LYS A 80 -16.78 12.05 17.74
N GLY A 81 -17.64 13.04 17.98
CA GLY A 81 -17.22 14.44 18.13
C GLY A 81 -16.28 14.66 19.32
N PHE A 82 -16.62 14.07 20.48
CA PHE A 82 -15.77 14.12 21.67
C PHE A 82 -14.45 13.37 21.47
N GLY A 83 -14.50 12.17 20.86
CA GLY A 83 -13.32 11.41 20.48
C GLY A 83 -12.35 12.22 19.63
N LYS A 84 -12.86 12.99 18.66
CA LYS A 84 -12.03 13.88 17.83
C LYS A 84 -11.36 15.00 18.62
N LEU A 85 -11.99 15.54 19.65
CA LEU A 85 -11.36 16.53 20.54
C LEU A 85 -10.25 15.88 21.38
N VAL A 86 -10.50 14.70 21.93
CA VAL A 86 -9.50 13.91 22.68
C VAL A 86 -8.32 13.57 21.78
N ASP A 87 -8.56 13.17 20.54
CA ASP A 87 -7.53 12.83 19.56
C ASP A 87 -6.60 14.02 19.25
N ILE A 88 -7.09 15.26 19.30
CA ILE A 88 -6.23 16.46 19.18
C ILE A 88 -5.17 16.47 20.28
N PHE A 89 -5.60 16.38 21.54
CA PHE A 89 -4.66 16.42 22.68
C PHE A 89 -3.75 15.20 22.71
N ARG A 90 -4.27 14.01 22.40
CA ARG A 90 -3.48 12.77 22.33
C ARG A 90 -2.43 12.83 21.24
N THR A 91 -2.80 13.30 20.05
CA THR A 91 -1.86 13.44 18.93
C THR A 91 -0.76 14.45 19.28
N ILE A 92 -1.12 15.62 19.81
CA ILE A 92 -0.12 16.62 20.23
C ILE A 92 0.80 16.06 21.32
N ALA A 93 0.26 15.37 22.32
CA ALA A 93 1.04 14.79 23.41
C ALA A 93 2.01 13.70 22.90
N TRP A 94 1.56 12.86 21.99
CA TRP A 94 2.40 11.83 21.38
C TRP A 94 3.49 12.44 20.47
N VAL A 95 3.13 13.38 19.60
CA VAL A 95 4.07 14.05 18.68
C VAL A 95 5.16 14.79 19.45
N ARG A 96 4.83 15.48 20.55
CA ARG A 96 5.80 16.16 21.42
C ARG A 96 6.90 15.26 21.99
N ARG A 97 6.66 13.95 22.04
CA ARG A 97 7.63 12.97 22.53
C ARG A 97 8.56 12.47 21.42
N GLN A 98 8.38 12.90 20.18
CA GLN A 98 9.19 12.49 19.04
C GLN A 98 10.05 13.65 18.54
N ASP A 99 11.23 13.32 18.03
CA ASP A 99 12.11 14.27 17.33
C ASP A 99 11.70 14.35 15.85
N VAL A 100 11.31 13.21 15.28
CA VAL A 100 10.71 13.09 13.94
C VAL A 100 9.57 12.08 13.93
N VAL A 101 8.55 12.33 13.11
CA VAL A 101 7.49 11.37 12.78
C VAL A 101 7.52 11.09 11.29
N ILE A 102 7.60 9.81 10.93
CA ILE A 102 7.60 9.32 9.55
C ILE A 102 6.23 8.69 9.24
N VAL A 103 5.64 9.08 8.11
CA VAL A 103 4.49 8.42 7.51
C VAL A 103 5.02 7.56 6.35
N PRO A 104 5.13 6.22 6.53
CA PRO A 104 5.80 5.35 5.58
C PRO A 104 4.85 4.96 4.44
N GLY A 105 4.93 5.68 3.32
CA GLY A 105 4.26 5.33 2.08
C GLY A 105 2.75 5.42 2.14
N MET A 106 2.09 4.38 1.61
CA MET A 106 0.64 4.24 1.49
C MET A 106 -0.02 5.24 0.53
N GLY A 107 -1.27 4.98 0.17
CA GLY A 107 -2.15 5.95 -0.50
C GLY A 107 -2.72 7.00 0.47
N VAL A 108 -1.90 7.52 1.39
CA VAL A 108 -2.34 8.43 2.47
C VAL A 108 -2.98 9.73 1.98
N LEU A 109 -2.65 10.16 0.75
CA LEU A 109 -3.23 11.34 0.09
C LEU A 109 -4.09 10.95 -1.14
N GLU A 110 -4.41 9.66 -1.31
CA GLU A 110 -5.29 9.18 -2.36
C GLU A 110 -6.76 9.25 -1.91
N SER A 111 -7.69 9.14 -2.86
CA SER A 111 -9.14 9.05 -2.64
C SER A 111 -9.79 8.05 -3.60
N THR A 112 -8.97 7.18 -4.20
CA THR A 112 -9.39 6.15 -5.16
C THR A 112 -10.25 5.06 -4.52
N LEU A 113 -10.02 4.77 -3.23
CA LEU A 113 -10.88 3.88 -2.45
C LEU A 113 -11.78 4.72 -1.51
N PRO A 114 -12.90 4.15 -1.02
CA PRO A 114 -13.83 4.83 -0.12
C PRO A 114 -13.18 5.40 1.14
N LEU A 115 -12.78 6.68 1.10
CA LEU A 115 -12.31 7.42 2.27
C LEU A 115 -13.41 8.28 2.87
N ARG A 116 -13.51 8.26 4.20
CA ARG A 116 -14.26 9.26 4.95
C ARG A 116 -13.35 10.46 5.23
N PRO A 117 -13.74 11.70 4.89
CA PRO A 117 -12.90 12.90 5.09
C PRO A 117 -12.40 13.06 6.54
N TRP A 118 -13.23 12.67 7.50
CA TRP A 118 -12.95 12.75 8.95
C TRP A 118 -12.24 11.53 9.54
N GLY A 119 -11.87 10.55 8.70
CA GLY A 119 -11.04 9.42 9.08
C GLY A 119 -9.56 9.77 8.98
N PHE A 120 -8.84 9.00 8.15
CA PHE A 120 -7.40 9.15 8.00
C PHE A 120 -6.92 10.52 7.47
N PRO A 121 -7.56 11.17 6.47
CA PRO A 121 -7.10 12.47 5.99
C PRO A 121 -7.06 13.53 7.11
N TYR A 122 -8.07 13.53 7.98
CA TYR A 122 -8.10 14.39 9.16
C TYR A 122 -6.98 14.07 10.15
N ALA A 123 -6.74 12.78 10.43
CA ALA A 123 -5.65 12.36 11.32
C ALA A 123 -4.28 12.82 10.80
N LEU A 124 -4.06 12.76 9.48
CA LEU A 124 -2.83 13.23 8.84
C LEU A 124 -2.65 14.76 8.92
N LEU A 125 -3.74 15.52 8.74
CA LEU A 125 -3.72 16.96 8.96
C LEU A 125 -3.38 17.29 10.41
N LEU A 126 -4.00 16.59 11.36
CA LEU A 126 -3.78 16.77 12.78
C LEU A 126 -2.33 16.44 13.18
N LEU A 127 -1.75 15.36 12.65
CA LEU A 127 -0.35 15.03 12.82
C LEU A 127 0.55 16.18 12.36
N SER A 128 0.36 16.62 11.10
CA SER A 128 1.22 17.62 10.47
C SER A 128 1.11 18.97 11.18
N ALA A 129 -0.10 19.37 11.57
CA ALA A 129 -0.34 20.57 12.38
C ALA A 129 0.28 20.47 13.77
N SER A 130 0.17 19.31 14.43
CA SER A 130 0.77 19.07 15.75
C SER A 130 2.29 19.16 15.68
N GLY A 131 2.92 18.56 14.66
CA GLY A 131 4.37 18.66 14.43
C GLY A 131 4.81 20.10 14.26
N ARG A 132 4.08 20.89 13.44
CA ARG A 132 4.38 22.31 13.24
C ARG A 132 4.24 23.15 14.51
N LEU A 133 3.24 22.84 15.34
CA LEU A 133 2.96 23.54 16.60
C LEU A 133 4.05 23.29 17.65
N VAL A 134 4.59 22.07 17.71
CA VAL A 134 5.48 21.64 18.80
C VAL A 134 6.94 21.49 18.39
N GLY A 135 7.24 21.69 17.10
CA GLY A 135 8.58 21.68 16.54
C GLY A 135 9.08 20.31 16.05
N THR A 136 8.31 19.24 16.24
CA THR A 136 8.62 17.89 15.73
C THR A 136 8.55 17.84 14.21
N LYS A 137 9.55 17.23 13.57
CA LYS A 137 9.60 17.12 12.12
C LYS A 137 8.64 16.04 11.63
N VAL A 138 7.83 16.33 10.61
CA VAL A 138 6.93 15.35 10.00
C VAL A 138 7.40 15.07 8.59
N ALA A 139 7.65 13.80 8.27
CA ALA A 139 8.12 13.34 6.98
C ALA A 139 7.09 12.41 6.33
N LEU A 140 6.59 12.80 5.15
CA LEU A 140 5.77 11.97 4.29
C LEU A 140 6.69 11.30 3.27
N VAL A 141 6.90 9.98 3.38
CA VAL A 141 7.94 9.28 2.60
C VAL A 141 7.30 8.36 1.57
N SER A 142 7.59 8.56 0.27
CA SER A 142 7.04 7.80 -0.86
C SER A 142 5.50 7.67 -0.81
N VAL A 143 4.80 8.76 -0.51
CA VAL A 143 3.33 8.71 -0.37
C VAL A 143 2.64 8.75 -1.73
N GLY A 144 1.53 8.02 -1.86
CA GLY A 144 0.63 8.11 -3.01
C GLY A 144 -0.37 9.25 -2.85
N ALA A 145 -0.72 9.91 -3.95
CA ALA A 145 -1.69 11.00 -3.98
C ALA A 145 -2.56 10.99 -5.25
N ASN A 146 -3.79 11.48 -5.12
CA ASN A 146 -4.64 11.77 -6.28
C ASN A 146 -5.41 13.09 -6.12
N VAL A 147 -5.90 13.63 -7.23
CA VAL A 147 -6.73 14.84 -7.18
C VAL A 147 -8.13 14.46 -6.68
N SER A 148 -8.46 14.82 -5.43
CA SER A 148 -9.78 14.53 -4.88
C SER A 148 -10.86 15.45 -5.48
N THR A 149 -11.95 14.88 -5.99
CA THR A 149 -13.12 15.62 -6.51
C THR A 149 -13.87 16.36 -5.39
N GLN A 150 -13.77 15.87 -4.15
CA GLN A 150 -14.44 16.45 -2.99
C GLN A 150 -13.63 17.62 -2.41
N ARG A 151 -14.23 18.82 -2.38
CA ARG A 151 -13.56 20.08 -1.97
C ARG A 151 -13.00 20.03 -0.54
N VAL A 152 -13.71 19.40 0.39
CA VAL A 152 -13.30 19.30 1.80
C VAL A 152 -12.08 18.39 1.93
N THR A 153 -12.17 17.17 1.41
CA THR A 153 -11.06 16.19 1.39
C THR A 153 -9.81 16.78 0.73
N ARG A 154 -9.98 17.44 -0.43
CA ARG A 154 -8.91 18.17 -1.12
C ARG A 154 -8.24 19.22 -0.22
N SER A 155 -9.02 20.00 0.50
CA SER A 155 -8.50 21.06 1.39
C SER A 155 -7.72 20.48 2.57
N ILE A 156 -8.23 19.40 3.18
CA ILE A 156 -7.57 18.70 4.28
C ILE A 156 -6.22 18.11 3.81
N ILE A 157 -6.21 17.38 2.70
CA ILE A 157 -5.01 16.80 2.08
C ILE A 157 -3.97 17.87 1.78
N ARG A 158 -4.40 18.99 1.16
CA ARG A 158 -3.53 20.12 0.83
C ARG A 158 -2.85 20.69 2.07
N TRP A 159 -3.61 20.94 3.14
CA TRP A 159 -3.05 21.50 4.36
C TRP A 159 -2.13 20.53 5.09
N ALA A 160 -2.49 19.23 5.14
CA ALA A 160 -1.64 18.20 5.72
C ALA A 160 -0.26 18.19 5.05
N ALA A 161 -0.23 18.16 3.71
CA ALA A 161 1.03 18.20 2.96
C ALA A 161 1.82 19.51 3.17
N ARG A 162 1.17 20.67 3.16
CA ARG A 162 1.85 21.97 3.37
C ARG A 162 2.50 22.10 4.74
N LEU A 163 1.99 21.38 5.74
CA LEU A 163 2.50 21.42 7.11
C LEU A 163 3.60 20.39 7.37
N ALA A 164 3.76 19.39 6.50
CA ALA A 164 4.86 18.43 6.57
C ALA A 164 6.20 19.10 6.25
N THR A 165 7.24 18.71 7.00
CA THR A 165 8.61 19.20 6.83
C THR A 165 9.29 18.59 5.62
N PHE A 166 9.02 17.31 5.34
CA PHE A 166 9.57 16.57 4.22
C PHE A 166 8.45 15.84 3.49
N ARG A 167 8.56 15.81 2.17
CA ARG A 167 7.63 15.10 1.31
C ARG A 167 8.40 14.45 0.17
N SER A 168 8.12 13.18 -0.04
CA SER A 168 8.40 12.49 -1.29
C SER A 168 7.20 11.69 -1.73
N TYR A 169 7.12 11.48 -3.04
CA TYR A 169 5.99 10.82 -3.70
C TYR A 169 6.44 9.53 -4.35
N ARG A 170 5.57 8.52 -4.37
CA ARG A 170 5.93 7.22 -4.95
C ARG A 170 5.98 7.18 -6.49
N ASP A 171 5.35 8.18 -7.13
CA ASP A 171 5.22 8.29 -8.58
C ASP A 171 4.95 9.75 -9.01
N GLU A 172 5.23 10.07 -10.27
CA GLU A 172 5.00 11.41 -10.84
C GLU A 172 3.55 11.86 -10.75
N PRO A 173 2.53 11.02 -11.08
CA PRO A 173 1.14 11.43 -10.95
C PRO A 173 0.74 11.87 -9.53
N SER A 174 1.30 11.24 -8.49
CA SER A 174 1.09 11.64 -7.10
C SER A 174 1.65 13.04 -6.83
N ARG A 175 2.88 13.32 -7.27
CA ARG A 175 3.47 14.67 -7.13
C ARG A 175 2.66 15.72 -7.92
N ASP A 176 2.27 15.40 -9.14
CA ASP A 176 1.52 16.29 -10.01
C ASP A 176 0.10 16.56 -9.50
N ALA A 177 -0.52 15.57 -8.84
CA ALA A 177 -1.79 15.74 -8.14
C ALA A 177 -1.66 16.77 -7.01
N MET A 178 -0.59 16.70 -6.21
CA MET A 178 -0.33 17.68 -5.15
C MET A 178 -0.06 19.09 -5.70
N ARG A 179 0.70 19.18 -6.80
CA ARG A 179 0.89 20.43 -7.54
C ARG A 179 -0.43 21.03 -8.00
N THR A 180 -1.29 20.22 -8.60
CA THR A 180 -2.63 20.60 -9.07
C THR A 180 -3.53 21.08 -7.92
N MET A 181 -3.36 20.51 -6.73
CA MET A 181 -4.05 20.96 -5.51
C MET A 181 -3.43 22.22 -4.88
N GLY A 182 -2.41 22.82 -5.49
CA GLY A 182 -1.81 24.08 -5.06
C GLY A 182 -0.86 23.93 -3.87
N VAL A 183 -0.17 22.79 -3.78
CA VAL A 183 1.01 22.59 -2.95
C VAL A 183 2.25 22.88 -3.81
N ASP A 184 3.22 23.59 -3.24
CA ASP A 184 4.52 23.76 -3.89
C ASP A 184 5.32 22.47 -3.73
N VAL A 185 5.65 21.85 -4.87
CA VAL A 185 6.35 20.56 -4.96
C VAL A 185 7.72 20.71 -5.62
N THR A 186 8.24 21.94 -5.72
CA THR A 186 9.48 22.24 -6.45
C THR A 186 10.68 21.46 -5.89
N ASP A 187 10.75 21.32 -4.56
CA ASP A 187 11.80 20.58 -3.86
C ASP A 187 11.41 19.12 -3.55
N ASP A 188 10.17 18.72 -3.86
CA ASP A 188 9.67 17.39 -3.54
C ASP A 188 10.12 16.37 -4.61
N ARG A 189 10.71 15.27 -4.16
CA ARG A 189 11.24 14.22 -5.04
C ARG A 189 10.24 13.08 -5.25
N VAL A 190 10.41 12.41 -6.39
CA VAL A 190 9.74 11.15 -6.68
C VAL A 190 10.73 10.02 -6.41
N TYR A 191 10.33 9.09 -5.57
CA TYR A 191 11.06 7.87 -5.25
C TYR A 191 10.13 6.68 -5.46
N PRO A 192 10.64 5.45 -5.58
CA PRO A 192 9.78 4.28 -5.73
C PRO A 192 8.90 4.04 -4.49
N ASP A 193 7.95 3.12 -4.63
CA ASP A 193 7.19 2.63 -3.49
C ASP A 193 8.09 1.83 -2.53
N LEU A 194 7.93 2.05 -1.22
CA LEU A 194 8.83 1.54 -0.18
C LEU A 194 8.94 0.01 -0.15
N ALA A 195 7.91 -0.71 -0.62
CA ALA A 195 7.93 -2.16 -0.66
C ALA A 195 9.06 -2.73 -1.53
N PHE A 196 9.64 -1.95 -2.45
CA PHE A 196 10.85 -2.37 -3.20
C PHE A 196 12.07 -2.58 -2.30
N ALA A 197 12.14 -1.94 -1.13
CA ALA A 197 13.23 -2.12 -0.16
C ALA A 197 13.10 -3.37 0.73
N LEU A 198 11.99 -4.10 0.64
CA LEU A 198 11.85 -5.37 1.37
C LEU A 198 12.85 -6.42 0.87
N PRO A 199 13.24 -7.41 1.70
CA PRO A 199 14.02 -8.54 1.25
C PRO A 199 13.35 -9.28 0.08
N THR A 200 14.16 -9.90 -0.78
CA THR A 200 13.64 -10.69 -1.92
C THR A 200 13.81 -12.17 -1.58
N PRO A 201 12.73 -12.90 -1.28
CA PRO A 201 12.80 -14.33 -1.01
C PRO A 201 13.04 -15.12 -2.31
N SER A 202 13.53 -16.35 -2.15
CA SER A 202 13.78 -17.29 -3.24
C SER A 202 13.27 -18.67 -2.83
N GLU A 203 12.12 -19.06 -3.36
CA GLU A 203 11.57 -20.41 -3.21
C GLU A 203 11.69 -21.19 -4.54
N PRO A 204 11.71 -22.54 -4.49
CA PRO A 204 11.64 -23.35 -5.69
C PRO A 204 10.38 -23.03 -6.50
N VAL A 205 10.57 -22.70 -7.78
CA VAL A 205 9.48 -22.34 -8.68
C VAL A 205 8.73 -23.58 -9.14
N VAL A 206 7.41 -23.57 -9.04
CA VAL A 206 6.54 -24.63 -9.56
C VAL A 206 6.33 -24.41 -11.07
N PRO A 207 6.69 -25.37 -11.94
CA PRO A 207 6.57 -25.19 -13.39
C PRO A 207 5.14 -24.92 -13.84
N ARG A 208 4.99 -24.02 -14.83
CA ARG A 208 3.73 -23.57 -15.43
C ARG A 208 2.71 -22.99 -14.45
N SER A 209 3.13 -22.70 -13.22
CA SER A 209 2.22 -22.20 -12.19
C SER A 209 1.91 -20.72 -12.38
N VAL A 210 0.66 -20.38 -12.11
CA VAL A 210 0.16 -19.01 -12.24
C VAL A 210 -0.27 -18.52 -10.87
N GLY A 211 0.33 -17.41 -10.43
CA GLY A 211 -0.16 -16.68 -9.29
C GLY A 211 -1.29 -15.74 -9.69
N VAL A 212 -2.43 -15.81 -9.00
CA VAL A 212 -3.56 -14.94 -9.28
C VAL A 212 -3.93 -14.12 -8.03
N GLY A 213 -3.63 -12.82 -8.07
CA GLY A 213 -3.98 -11.87 -7.00
C GLY A 213 -5.37 -11.29 -7.20
N VAL A 214 -6.31 -11.67 -6.33
CA VAL A 214 -7.71 -11.26 -6.41
C VAL A 214 -8.03 -10.12 -5.45
N MET A 215 -9.17 -9.46 -5.68
CA MET A 215 -9.61 -8.31 -4.88
C MET A 215 -11.13 -8.35 -4.71
N ALA A 216 -11.64 -8.11 -3.50
CA ALA A 216 -13.05 -7.77 -3.27
C ALA A 216 -13.35 -6.38 -3.86
N TYR A 217 -13.48 -6.33 -5.19
CA TYR A 217 -13.51 -5.09 -5.95
C TYR A 217 -14.93 -4.61 -6.20
N HIS A 218 -15.28 -3.46 -5.62
CA HIS A 218 -16.61 -2.85 -5.71
C HIS A 218 -16.63 -1.52 -6.48
N GLY A 219 -15.56 -1.19 -7.21
CA GLY A 219 -15.39 0.11 -7.85
C GLY A 219 -14.99 1.25 -6.89
N GLY A 220 -15.04 2.48 -7.40
CA GLY A 220 -14.63 3.68 -6.66
C GLY A 220 -15.77 4.34 -5.87
N ASN A 221 -15.50 5.52 -5.29
CA ASN A 221 -16.52 6.30 -4.57
C ASN A 221 -17.75 6.66 -5.41
N ASP A 222 -17.55 6.86 -6.71
CA ASP A 222 -18.61 7.25 -7.65
C ASP A 222 -19.46 6.04 -8.10
N ASP A 223 -19.02 4.82 -7.79
CA ASP A 223 -19.66 3.56 -8.22
C ASP A 223 -20.57 2.93 -7.16
N ARG A 224 -20.77 3.58 -6.00
CA ARG A 224 -21.50 3.00 -4.85
C ARG A 224 -22.86 2.41 -5.19
N ALA A 225 -23.59 2.99 -6.13
CA ALA A 225 -24.91 2.51 -6.54
C ALA A 225 -24.86 1.21 -7.37
N ARG A 226 -23.69 0.85 -7.92
CA ARG A 226 -23.45 -0.34 -8.75
C ARG A 226 -22.40 -1.27 -8.13
N ALA A 227 -22.05 -1.06 -6.87
CA ALA A 227 -20.97 -1.75 -6.18
C ALA A 227 -21.10 -3.28 -6.22
N ASP A 228 -22.31 -3.80 -6.02
CA ASP A 228 -22.58 -5.24 -6.02
C ASP A 228 -22.44 -5.83 -7.43
N ALA A 229 -23.00 -5.15 -8.44
CA ALA A 229 -22.88 -5.59 -9.84
C ALA A 229 -21.43 -5.56 -10.35
N ILE A 230 -20.62 -4.60 -9.90
CA ILE A 230 -19.18 -4.54 -10.23
C ILE A 230 -18.45 -5.70 -9.59
N TYR A 231 -18.75 -6.01 -8.34
CA TYR A 231 -18.16 -7.14 -7.62
C TYR A 231 -18.51 -8.47 -8.31
N GLU A 232 -19.79 -8.73 -8.56
CA GLU A 232 -20.23 -9.95 -9.23
C GLU A 232 -19.57 -10.11 -10.61
N SER A 233 -19.52 -9.03 -11.40
CA SER A 233 -18.86 -9.06 -12.72
C SER A 233 -17.35 -9.29 -12.62
N TYR A 234 -16.68 -8.74 -11.60
CA TYR A 234 -15.26 -8.98 -11.38
C TYR A 234 -15.00 -10.44 -11.02
N VAL A 235 -15.75 -11.00 -10.06
CA VAL A 235 -15.60 -12.39 -9.62
C VAL A 235 -15.86 -13.35 -10.77
N ASP A 236 -16.97 -13.20 -11.51
CA ASP A 236 -17.30 -14.06 -12.66
C ASP A 236 -16.17 -14.06 -13.71
N ASN A 237 -15.68 -12.89 -14.11
CA ASN A 237 -14.64 -12.80 -15.12
C ASN A 237 -13.31 -13.41 -14.66
N MET A 238 -12.92 -13.18 -13.39
CA MET A 238 -11.72 -13.79 -12.83
C MET A 238 -11.86 -15.30 -12.69
N THR A 239 -13.02 -15.80 -12.25
CA THR A 239 -13.32 -17.23 -12.17
C THR A 239 -13.23 -17.88 -13.55
N ARG A 240 -13.81 -17.28 -14.58
CA ARG A 240 -13.74 -17.77 -15.97
C ARG A 240 -12.30 -17.85 -16.49
N PHE A 241 -11.49 -16.83 -16.21
CA PHE A 241 -10.07 -16.84 -16.57
C PHE A 241 -9.32 -17.98 -15.86
N ILE A 242 -9.52 -18.13 -14.54
CA ILE A 242 -8.88 -19.19 -13.75
C ILE A 242 -9.33 -20.58 -14.21
N ALA A 243 -10.61 -20.76 -14.53
CA ALA A 243 -11.14 -22.01 -15.08
C ALA A 243 -10.41 -22.39 -16.39
N GLY A 244 -10.13 -21.41 -17.26
CA GLY A 244 -9.32 -21.61 -18.46
C GLY A 244 -7.89 -22.09 -18.14
N LEU A 245 -7.21 -21.46 -17.17
CA LEU A 245 -5.88 -21.88 -16.75
C LEU A 245 -5.87 -23.34 -16.22
N VAL A 246 -6.88 -23.69 -15.41
CA VAL A 246 -7.03 -25.03 -14.84
C VAL A 246 -7.33 -26.07 -15.93
N ALA A 247 -8.17 -25.74 -16.90
CA ALA A 247 -8.45 -26.60 -18.06
C ALA A 247 -7.18 -26.89 -18.89
N ASP A 248 -6.25 -25.92 -18.95
CA ASP A 248 -4.93 -26.05 -19.58
C ASP A 248 -3.90 -26.82 -18.72
N GLY A 249 -4.33 -27.35 -17.57
CA GLY A 249 -3.53 -28.13 -16.63
C GLY A 249 -2.54 -27.31 -15.80
N ARG A 250 -2.79 -25.99 -15.63
CA ARG A 250 -1.87 -25.10 -14.91
C ARG A 250 -2.21 -25.08 -13.42
N PRO A 251 -1.21 -25.26 -12.52
CA PRO A 251 -1.40 -24.99 -11.11
C PRO A 251 -1.67 -23.50 -10.88
N VAL A 252 -2.74 -23.17 -10.15
CA VAL A 252 -3.11 -21.80 -9.80
C VAL A 252 -2.93 -21.59 -8.30
N ARG A 253 -2.23 -20.52 -7.93
CA ARG A 253 -2.10 -20.09 -6.54
C ARG A 253 -2.75 -18.72 -6.35
N LEU A 254 -3.79 -18.67 -5.53
CA LEU A 254 -4.54 -17.46 -5.22
C LEU A 254 -3.83 -16.63 -4.15
N PHE A 255 -3.84 -15.32 -4.32
CA PHE A 255 -3.27 -14.35 -3.39
C PHE A 255 -4.28 -13.27 -3.02
N ILE A 256 -4.19 -12.81 -1.78
CA ILE A 256 -4.92 -11.64 -1.27
C ILE A 256 -3.96 -10.45 -1.08
N GLY A 257 -4.51 -9.24 -1.09
CA GLY A 257 -3.78 -8.03 -0.69
C GLY A 257 -4.35 -7.37 0.58
N ASP A 258 -5.50 -7.84 1.01
CA ASP A 258 -6.26 -7.36 2.16
C ASP A 258 -7.15 -8.51 2.68
N ARG A 259 -7.43 -8.56 3.98
CA ARG A 259 -8.29 -9.61 4.56
C ARG A 259 -9.70 -9.63 3.97
N ALA A 260 -10.19 -8.50 3.48
CA ALA A 260 -11.47 -8.44 2.78
C ALA A 260 -11.51 -9.29 1.50
N ASP A 261 -10.35 -9.62 0.91
CA ASP A 261 -10.26 -10.42 -0.31
C ASP A 261 -10.42 -11.92 -0.06
N GLU A 262 -10.37 -12.38 1.21
CA GLU A 262 -10.57 -13.78 1.60
C GLU A 262 -11.90 -14.32 1.05
N GLN A 263 -12.95 -13.49 1.04
CA GLN A 263 -14.25 -13.84 0.48
C GLN A 263 -14.17 -14.26 -1.00
N VAL A 264 -13.39 -13.53 -1.81
CA VAL A 264 -13.26 -13.81 -3.25
C VAL A 264 -12.51 -15.11 -3.48
N VAL A 265 -11.48 -15.38 -2.68
CA VAL A 265 -10.75 -16.65 -2.70
C VAL A 265 -11.70 -17.81 -2.41
N ASP A 266 -12.49 -17.71 -1.35
CA ASP A 266 -13.45 -18.75 -0.95
C ASP A 266 -14.52 -19.00 -2.02
N GLU A 267 -15.02 -17.94 -2.67
CA GLU A 267 -15.99 -18.04 -3.77
C GLU A 267 -15.39 -18.78 -4.98
N ILE A 268 -14.21 -18.38 -5.45
CA ILE A 268 -13.53 -19.02 -6.59
C ILE A 268 -13.20 -20.48 -6.31
N MET A 269 -12.65 -20.78 -5.12
CA MET A 269 -12.29 -22.16 -4.76
C MET A 269 -13.51 -23.06 -4.68
N ARG A 270 -14.63 -22.56 -4.13
CA ARG A 270 -15.88 -23.32 -4.05
C ARG A 270 -16.51 -23.56 -5.42
N GLU A 271 -16.45 -22.59 -6.32
CA GLU A 271 -17.05 -22.69 -7.64
C GLU A 271 -16.28 -23.65 -8.55
N LEU A 272 -14.94 -23.60 -8.52
CA LEU A 272 -14.11 -24.38 -9.42
C LEU A 272 -13.74 -25.77 -8.90
N ASP A 273 -13.78 -25.99 -7.57
CA ASP A 273 -13.54 -27.26 -6.87
C ASP A 273 -12.46 -28.15 -7.54
N SER A 274 -11.25 -27.59 -7.70
CA SER A 274 -10.16 -28.22 -8.45
C SER A 274 -8.91 -28.38 -7.58
N PRO A 275 -8.25 -29.56 -7.62
CA PRO A 275 -7.01 -29.79 -6.87
C PRO A 275 -5.82 -28.97 -7.42
N LEU A 276 -5.97 -28.34 -8.59
CA LEU A 276 -4.96 -27.45 -9.16
C LEU A 276 -5.00 -26.04 -8.56
N ILE A 277 -6.04 -25.71 -7.79
CA ILE A 277 -6.20 -24.39 -7.17
C ILE A 277 -5.81 -24.47 -5.70
N THR A 278 -4.89 -23.61 -5.30
CA THR A 278 -4.48 -23.43 -3.89
C THR A 278 -4.58 -21.97 -3.50
N ALA A 279 -4.79 -21.68 -2.22
CA ALA A 279 -4.70 -20.33 -1.68
C ALA A 279 -3.41 -20.17 -0.87
N ALA A 280 -2.73 -19.03 -1.01
CA ALA A 280 -1.62 -18.70 -0.14
C ALA A 280 -2.15 -18.18 1.20
N GLU A 281 -1.75 -18.79 2.31
CA GLU A 281 -1.97 -18.26 3.65
C GLU A 281 -0.98 -17.13 3.91
N THR A 282 -1.45 -15.88 3.83
CA THR A 282 -0.58 -14.70 3.93
C THR A 282 -1.11 -13.69 4.94
N SER A 283 -0.25 -13.27 5.88
CA SER A 283 -0.58 -12.32 6.94
C SER A 283 0.30 -11.06 6.95
N THR A 284 1.33 -11.05 6.10
CA THR A 284 2.31 -9.99 5.86
C THR A 284 2.61 -9.87 4.37
N LEU A 285 3.28 -8.79 3.96
CA LEU A 285 3.75 -8.68 2.59
C LEU A 285 4.95 -9.60 2.31
N ASP A 286 5.74 -9.96 3.32
CA ASP A 286 6.79 -11.00 3.21
C ASP A 286 6.19 -12.37 2.88
N ASP A 287 5.09 -12.76 3.55
CA ASP A 287 4.38 -14.01 3.24
C ASP A 287 3.93 -14.04 1.77
N VAL A 288 3.39 -12.91 1.27
CA VAL A 288 3.00 -12.75 -0.13
C VAL A 288 4.22 -12.88 -1.04
N LEU A 289 5.32 -12.17 -0.77
CA LEU A 289 6.56 -12.26 -1.56
C LEU A 289 7.09 -13.69 -1.60
N ARG A 290 7.12 -14.39 -0.46
CA ARG A 290 7.61 -15.77 -0.38
C ARG A 290 6.73 -16.71 -1.19
N ALA A 291 5.42 -16.69 -0.97
CA ALA A 291 4.48 -17.53 -1.69
C ALA A 291 4.45 -17.22 -3.21
N MET A 292 4.63 -15.96 -3.60
CA MET A 292 4.68 -15.52 -4.99
C MET A 292 6.03 -15.82 -5.66
N SER A 293 7.12 -15.93 -4.91
CA SER A 293 8.41 -16.33 -5.48
C SER A 293 8.40 -17.73 -6.07
N ALA A 294 7.48 -18.59 -5.58
CA ALA A 294 7.28 -19.96 -6.03
C ALA A 294 6.44 -20.11 -7.32
N VAL A 295 5.84 -19.03 -7.85
CA VAL A 295 5.08 -19.10 -9.12
C VAL A 295 5.87 -18.59 -10.33
N GLU A 296 5.51 -18.99 -11.55
CA GLU A 296 6.19 -18.54 -12.77
C GLU A 296 5.64 -17.20 -13.27
N THR A 297 4.33 -17.13 -13.49
CA THR A 297 3.65 -15.95 -14.06
C THR A 297 2.63 -15.42 -13.07
N VAL A 298 2.42 -14.10 -13.03
CA VAL A 298 1.45 -13.48 -12.11
C VAL A 298 0.40 -12.67 -12.87
N VAL A 299 -0.86 -12.86 -12.51
CA VAL A 299 -1.98 -11.97 -12.88
C VAL A 299 -2.54 -11.38 -11.60
N ALA A 300 -2.54 -10.06 -11.43
CA ALA A 300 -2.92 -9.47 -10.14
C ALA A 300 -3.70 -8.16 -10.25
N THR A 301 -4.63 -7.98 -9.30
CA THR A 301 -5.50 -6.79 -9.19
C THR A 301 -4.98 -5.79 -8.17
N ARG A 302 -4.72 -6.26 -6.93
CA ARG A 302 -4.20 -5.42 -5.84
C ARG A 302 -2.82 -4.87 -6.22
N TYR A 303 -2.64 -3.55 -6.06
CA TYR A 303 -1.38 -2.83 -6.38
C TYR A 303 -0.14 -3.51 -5.77
N HIS A 304 -0.19 -3.92 -4.51
CA HIS A 304 0.97 -4.54 -3.86
C HIS A 304 1.22 -5.99 -4.29
N ASN A 305 0.22 -6.74 -4.78
CA ASN A 305 0.49 -8.03 -5.40
C ASN A 305 1.21 -7.84 -6.75
N VAL A 306 0.79 -6.85 -7.55
CA VAL A 306 1.48 -6.47 -8.79
C VAL A 306 2.92 -6.02 -8.50
N LEU A 307 3.11 -5.17 -7.49
CA LEU A 307 4.44 -4.72 -7.07
C LEU A 307 5.33 -5.89 -6.64
N CYS A 308 4.82 -6.80 -5.81
CA CYS A 308 5.57 -7.97 -5.37
C CYS A 308 6.02 -8.84 -6.56
N ALA A 309 5.14 -9.06 -7.54
CA ALA A 309 5.46 -9.84 -8.73
C ALA A 309 6.58 -9.19 -9.54
N LEU A 310 6.50 -7.87 -9.77
CA LEU A 310 7.52 -7.11 -10.48
C LEU A 310 8.85 -7.05 -9.71
N LYS A 311 8.80 -6.92 -8.38
CA LYS A 311 9.99 -6.97 -7.50
C LYS A 311 10.70 -8.33 -7.61
N LEU A 312 9.93 -9.40 -7.73
CA LEU A 312 10.43 -10.77 -7.94
C LEU A 312 10.79 -11.05 -9.41
N ALA A 313 10.74 -10.03 -10.28
CA ALA A 313 10.96 -10.11 -11.72
C ALA A 313 10.09 -11.16 -12.42
N LYS A 314 8.86 -11.41 -11.94
CA LYS A 314 7.92 -12.32 -12.58
C LYS A 314 7.24 -11.64 -13.77
N PRO A 315 7.05 -12.31 -14.91
CA PRO A 315 6.13 -11.85 -15.95
C PRO A 315 4.76 -11.57 -15.31
N THR A 316 4.29 -10.33 -15.45
CA THR A 316 3.13 -9.83 -14.70
C THR A 316 2.09 -9.23 -15.65
N LEU A 317 0.82 -9.60 -15.47
CA LEU A 317 -0.36 -8.98 -16.09
C LEU A 317 -1.17 -8.28 -15.01
N SER A 318 -1.38 -6.97 -15.13
CA SER A 318 -2.17 -6.23 -14.14
C SER A 318 -3.61 -6.07 -14.59
N VAL A 319 -4.54 -6.57 -13.76
CA VAL A 319 -5.98 -6.24 -13.86
C VAL A 319 -6.21 -5.06 -12.91
N GLY A 320 -5.76 -3.87 -13.29
CA GLY A 320 -5.65 -2.70 -12.42
C GLY A 320 -6.94 -1.90 -12.28
N TYR A 321 -7.12 -1.23 -11.13
CA TYR A 321 -8.28 -0.38 -10.85
C TYR A 321 -7.97 1.12 -10.85
N ALA A 322 -6.70 1.49 -11.00
CA ALA A 322 -6.26 2.87 -10.91
C ALA A 322 -4.97 3.11 -11.71
N ARG A 323 -4.75 4.38 -12.08
CA ARG A 323 -3.58 4.83 -12.84
C ARG A 323 -2.24 4.40 -12.22
N LYS A 324 -2.17 4.24 -10.89
CA LYS A 324 -0.97 3.76 -10.19
C LYS A 324 -0.52 2.37 -10.66
N ASN A 325 -1.45 1.47 -11.01
CA ASN A 325 -1.11 0.16 -11.55
C ASN A 325 -0.41 0.31 -12.90
N GLU A 326 -0.99 1.10 -13.82
CA GLU A 326 -0.41 1.33 -15.15
C GLU A 326 0.95 2.01 -15.08
N VAL A 327 1.11 2.98 -14.17
CA VAL A 327 2.39 3.67 -13.94
C VAL A 327 3.44 2.68 -13.45
N LEU A 328 3.12 1.87 -12.45
CA LEU A 328 4.03 0.83 -11.94
C LEU A 328 4.43 -0.16 -13.05
N MET A 329 3.47 -0.68 -13.80
CA MET A 329 3.73 -1.60 -14.91
C MET A 329 4.62 -0.96 -15.98
N THR A 330 4.35 0.29 -16.35
CA THR A 330 5.16 1.05 -17.33
C THR A 330 6.58 1.29 -16.84
N THR A 331 6.74 1.72 -15.58
CA THR A 331 8.04 1.94 -14.94
C THR A 331 8.88 0.67 -14.99
N LEU A 332 8.29 -0.50 -14.75
CA LEU A 332 9.01 -1.77 -14.73
C LEU A 332 9.07 -2.45 -16.11
N GLY A 333 8.50 -1.84 -17.16
CA GLY A 333 8.65 -2.27 -18.55
C GLY A 333 7.57 -3.22 -19.07
N LEU A 334 6.49 -3.41 -18.32
CA LEU A 334 5.36 -4.27 -18.65
C LEU A 334 4.06 -3.47 -18.91
N GLY A 335 4.18 -2.20 -19.30
CA GLY A 335 3.03 -1.29 -19.46
C GLY A 335 1.96 -1.75 -20.46
N GLU A 336 2.32 -2.62 -21.42
CA GLU A 336 1.37 -3.23 -22.38
C GLU A 336 0.49 -4.33 -21.75
N PHE A 337 0.91 -4.88 -20.61
CA PHE A 337 0.20 -5.94 -19.89
C PHE A 337 -0.68 -5.36 -18.78
N CYS A 338 -1.59 -4.46 -19.18
CA CYS A 338 -2.56 -3.83 -18.30
C CYS A 338 -3.99 -4.00 -18.84
N GLN A 339 -4.94 -4.29 -17.94
CA GLN A 339 -6.38 -4.29 -18.21
C GLN A 339 -7.11 -3.63 -17.04
N SER A 340 -8.29 -3.05 -17.30
CA SER A 340 -9.12 -2.43 -16.25
C SER A 340 -9.90 -3.50 -15.48
N ALA A 341 -9.81 -3.49 -14.14
CA ALA A 341 -10.63 -4.32 -13.27
C ALA A 341 -12.13 -3.98 -13.31
N ARG A 342 -12.49 -2.79 -13.82
CA ARG A 342 -13.88 -2.37 -13.98
C ARG A 342 -14.56 -3.05 -15.15
N GLU A 343 -13.81 -3.37 -16.19
CA GLU A 343 -14.30 -3.85 -17.49
C GLU A 343 -13.30 -4.88 -18.02
N ILE A 344 -13.34 -6.08 -17.43
CA ILE A 344 -12.47 -7.19 -17.81
C ILE A 344 -13.01 -7.81 -19.10
N ASP A 345 -12.18 -7.81 -20.14
CA ASP A 345 -12.39 -8.63 -21.35
C ASP A 345 -11.58 -9.91 -21.19
N VAL A 346 -12.25 -11.01 -20.84
CA VAL A 346 -11.61 -12.31 -20.57
C VAL A 346 -10.87 -12.83 -21.80
N ASP A 347 -11.39 -12.65 -23.00
CA ASP A 347 -10.73 -13.13 -24.23
C ASP A 347 -9.46 -12.33 -24.50
N ALA A 348 -9.49 -11.02 -24.28
CA ALA A 348 -8.29 -10.19 -24.33
C ALA A 348 -7.29 -10.56 -23.23
N LEU A 349 -7.76 -10.84 -22.02
CA LEU A 349 -6.91 -11.24 -20.89
C LEU A 349 -6.17 -12.56 -21.20
N VAL A 350 -6.84 -13.54 -21.78
CA VAL A 350 -6.23 -14.81 -22.24
C VAL A 350 -5.18 -14.55 -23.32
N ARG A 351 -5.46 -13.68 -24.31
CA ARG A 351 -4.49 -13.32 -25.35
C ARG A 351 -3.25 -12.62 -24.77
N GLN A 352 -3.45 -11.64 -23.89
CA GLN A 352 -2.36 -10.93 -23.22
C GLN A 352 -1.54 -11.87 -22.34
N PHE A 353 -2.18 -12.82 -21.64
CA PHE A 353 -1.49 -13.82 -20.84
C PHE A 353 -0.61 -14.74 -21.70
N ALA A 354 -1.12 -15.23 -22.83
CA ALA A 354 -0.34 -16.05 -23.76
C ALA A 354 0.85 -15.28 -24.36
N GLU A 355 0.65 -14.01 -24.72
CA GLU A 355 1.74 -13.13 -25.19
C GLU A 355 2.79 -12.89 -24.09
N LEU A 356 2.35 -12.61 -22.87
CA LEU A 356 3.22 -12.42 -21.71
C LEU A 356 4.13 -13.62 -21.48
N GLU A 357 3.58 -14.84 -21.54
CA GLU A 357 4.37 -16.07 -21.39
C GLU A 357 5.33 -16.29 -22.55
N SER A 358 4.93 -15.97 -23.79
CA SER A 358 5.81 -16.08 -24.96
C SER A 358 7.05 -15.19 -24.87
N ARG A 359 6.95 -14.08 -24.10
CA ARG A 359 8.01 -13.09 -23.87
C ARG A 359 8.58 -13.15 -22.44
N ALA A 360 8.28 -14.21 -21.67
CA ALA A 360 8.61 -14.30 -20.25
C ALA A 360 10.09 -14.04 -19.93
N GLY A 361 11.01 -14.61 -20.72
CA GLY A 361 12.46 -14.41 -20.53
C GLY A 361 12.89 -12.95 -20.68
N GLU A 362 12.47 -12.30 -21.77
CA GLU A 362 12.74 -10.88 -22.04
C GLU A 362 12.19 -9.99 -20.91
N LEU A 363 10.92 -10.20 -20.54
CA LEU A 363 10.24 -9.38 -19.55
C LEU A 363 10.81 -9.55 -18.15
N THR A 364 11.27 -10.77 -17.81
CA THR A 364 11.97 -11.06 -16.55
C THR A 364 13.27 -10.26 -16.46
N GLU A 365 14.08 -10.25 -17.51
CA GLU A 365 15.33 -9.49 -17.54
C GLU A 365 15.09 -7.97 -17.40
N ILE A 366 14.08 -7.45 -18.11
CA ILE A 366 13.68 -6.04 -18.02
C ILE A 366 13.23 -5.70 -16.60
N ALA A 367 12.33 -6.50 -16.01
CA ALA A 367 11.80 -6.28 -14.67
C ALA A 367 12.91 -6.35 -13.61
N ALA A 368 13.82 -7.33 -13.70
CA ALA A 368 14.95 -7.46 -12.79
C ALA A 368 15.86 -6.24 -12.82
N LYS A 369 16.24 -5.78 -14.03
CA LYS A 369 17.10 -4.60 -14.21
C LYS A 369 16.45 -3.34 -13.65
N ARG A 370 15.17 -3.10 -13.98
CA ARG A 370 14.45 -1.91 -13.52
C ARG A 370 14.09 -1.97 -12.03
N GLY A 371 13.85 -3.17 -11.49
CA GLY A 371 13.62 -3.43 -10.07
C GLY A 371 14.86 -3.14 -9.22
N ALA A 372 16.05 -3.51 -9.68
CA ALA A 372 17.31 -3.17 -9.03
C ALA A 372 17.52 -1.65 -8.94
N GLU A 373 17.14 -0.91 -9.99
CA GLU A 373 17.16 0.57 -9.95
C GLU A 373 16.17 1.13 -8.92
N GLN A 374 14.99 0.51 -8.75
CA GLN A 374 14.06 0.95 -7.71
C GLN A 374 14.67 0.82 -6.30
N ALA A 375 15.35 -0.30 -6.02
CA ALA A 375 16.02 -0.49 -4.74
C ALA A 375 17.11 0.58 -4.50
N ARG A 376 17.94 0.87 -5.52
CA ARG A 376 18.99 1.90 -5.44
C ARG A 376 18.43 3.30 -5.19
N LEU A 377 17.30 3.65 -5.82
CA LEU A 377 16.63 4.92 -5.58
C LEU A 377 16.09 5.03 -4.15
N LEU A 378 15.64 3.93 -3.55
CA LEU A 378 15.20 3.92 -2.15
C LEU A 378 16.36 4.03 -1.16
N GLU A 379 17.50 3.41 -1.45
CA GLU A 379 18.72 3.63 -0.65
C GLU A 379 19.09 5.12 -0.63
N ALA A 380 19.02 5.80 -1.79
CA ALA A 380 19.26 7.24 -1.87
C ALA A 380 18.24 8.06 -1.07
N GLN A 381 16.95 7.69 -1.11
CA GLN A 381 15.91 8.33 -0.29
C GLN A 381 16.18 8.16 1.20
N PHE A 382 16.55 6.95 1.64
CA PHE A 382 16.83 6.67 3.03
C PHE A 382 18.07 7.42 3.53
N ALA A 383 19.10 7.56 2.68
CA ALA A 383 20.26 8.40 2.97
C ALA A 383 19.88 9.89 3.09
N GLU A 384 19.00 10.40 2.22
CA GLU A 384 18.47 11.76 2.30
C GLU A 384 17.67 11.98 3.59
N LEU A 385 16.80 11.03 3.94
CA LEU A 385 16.00 11.07 5.17
C LEU A 385 16.89 11.04 6.42
N SER A 386 17.93 10.20 6.42
CA SER A 386 18.96 10.19 7.46
C SER A 386 19.60 11.55 7.61
N ALA A 387 20.15 12.10 6.52
CA ALA A 387 20.88 13.37 6.54
C ALA A 387 20.00 14.55 6.97
N ALA A 388 18.70 14.53 6.62
CA ALA A 388 17.78 15.61 6.90
C ALA A 388 17.26 15.62 8.34
N PHE A 389 17.01 14.45 8.95
CA PHE A 389 16.24 14.37 10.20
C PHE A 389 16.78 13.43 11.28
N LEU A 390 17.71 12.54 10.95
CA LEU A 390 18.17 11.52 11.88
C LEU A 390 19.64 11.78 12.26
N PRO A 391 19.98 11.86 13.55
CA PRO A 391 21.38 11.98 13.94
C PRO A 391 22.14 10.75 13.45
N MET A 392 23.24 10.96 12.73
CA MET A 392 24.12 9.89 12.28
C MET A 392 24.55 9.05 13.49
N GLY A 393 24.16 7.77 13.51
CA GLY A 393 24.70 6.82 14.48
C GLY A 393 26.22 6.84 14.40
N VAL A 394 26.88 7.07 15.54
CA VAL A 394 28.33 6.89 15.63
C VAL A 394 28.59 5.41 15.35
N ARG A 395 29.14 5.13 14.17
CA ARG A 395 29.55 3.79 13.76
C ARG A 395 30.64 3.22 14.68
#